data_AF-A0A060XPF4-F1
#
_entry.id   AF-A0A060XPF4-F1
#
_cell.length_a   1.000
_cell.length_b   1.000
_cell.length_c   1.000
_cell.angle_alpha   90.00
_cell.angle_beta   90.00
_cell.angle_gamma   90.00
#
_symmetry.space_group_name_H-M   'P 1'
#
loop_
_entity.id
_entity.type
_entity.pdbx_description
1 polymer ?
#
loop_
_entity_poly.entity_id
_entity_poly.type
_entity_poly.pdbx_seq_one_letter_code
_entity_poly.pdbx_strand_id
1 'polypeptide(L)'
;MIYHFLALNCVSLHFKKMVPDVCLSVPADNLLIDYQFTFSLLQEDDHHYTAINFMATPEQSNKNLDMSINASNNFNLNITWSIGSTAGTISGEEVPIVSKTNIQEHRDSFSCEKFNFRVNSNITFYVYVSNFSWPIKIQIAFSQHNSIMDLVQFFVTFFSCFLSLLLVAAVVWKVKQTCWASRRREVGHISSAVVIFGNHGGVPGR
;
A
#
# COMPACT_ATOMS: atom_id res chain seq x y z
N MET A 1 3.49 -10.07 -21.49
CA MET A 1 2.24 -9.89 -20.72
C MET A 1 2.03 -11.20 -19.98
N ILE A 2 2.13 -11.22 -18.64
CA ILE A 2 2.36 -12.43 -17.83
C ILE A 2 3.82 -12.89 -18.09
N TYR A 3 4.84 -12.26 -17.50
CA TYR A 3 5.37 -12.53 -16.18
C TYR A 3 6.04 -11.26 -15.63
N HIS A 4 6.15 -11.19 -14.31
CA HIS A 4 6.75 -10.10 -13.52
C HIS A 4 5.85 -8.92 -13.12
N PHE A 5 4.59 -9.25 -12.84
CA PHE A 5 3.66 -8.48 -12.01
C PHE A 5 4.02 -8.55 -10.49
N LEU A 6 5.31 -8.65 -10.18
CA LEU A 6 5.89 -8.80 -8.84
C LEU A 6 7.25 -8.08 -8.82
N ALA A 7 7.26 -6.79 -9.10
CA ALA A 7 8.30 -5.91 -8.57
C ALA A 7 7.65 -5.17 -7.40
N LEU A 8 7.68 -5.82 -6.23
CA LEU A 8 7.41 -5.17 -4.96
C LEU A 8 8.16 -3.85 -4.91
N ASN A 9 7.46 -2.82 -4.44
CA ASN A 9 7.93 -1.48 -4.09
C ASN A 9 9.07 -1.52 -3.06
N CYS A 10 10.25 -1.97 -3.46
CA CYS A 10 11.47 -1.90 -2.67
C CYS A 10 12.55 -1.34 -3.58
N VAL A 11 12.65 -0.01 -3.61
CA VAL A 11 13.85 0.64 -4.14
C VAL A 11 14.95 0.34 -3.12
N SER A 12 15.66 -0.77 -3.32
CA SER A 12 16.90 -1.05 -2.59
C SER A 12 17.96 -0.10 -3.14
N LEU A 13 18.02 1.10 -2.58
CA LEU A 13 19.14 2.02 -2.81
C LEU A 13 20.36 1.41 -2.11
N HIS A 14 21.08 0.57 -2.85
CA HIS A 14 22.44 0.16 -2.51
C HIS A 14 23.34 1.39 -2.70
N PHE A 15 23.37 2.29 -1.71
CA PHE A 15 24.27 3.44 -1.78
C PHE A 15 25.71 2.96 -1.65
N LYS A 16 26.45 3.28 -2.70
CA LYS A 16 27.89 3.15 -2.85
C LYS A 16 28.55 4.06 -1.81
N LYS A 17 29.21 3.44 -0.83
CA LYS A 17 30.22 3.98 0.11
C LYS A 17 30.51 5.47 -0.13
N MET A 18 29.87 6.37 0.62
CA MET A 18 30.30 7.78 0.67
C MET A 18 31.57 7.86 1.52
N VAL A 19 32.64 8.23 0.81
CA VAL A 19 33.95 8.78 1.19
C VAL A 19 34.27 8.89 2.70
N PRO A 20 35.44 8.40 3.15
CA PRO A 20 35.91 8.58 4.53
C PRO A 20 36.38 10.01 4.73
N ASP A 21 36.29 10.46 5.97
CA ASP A 21 36.63 11.80 6.49
C ASP A 21 35.47 12.79 6.57
N VAL A 22 35.41 13.44 7.72
CA VAL A 22 34.45 14.45 8.20
C VAL A 22 33.27 13.86 9.00
N CYS A 23 33.52 13.63 10.29
CA CYS A 23 32.50 13.76 11.31
C CYS A 23 32.03 15.22 11.37
N LEU A 24 31.11 15.66 10.51
CA LEU A 24 30.29 16.87 10.68
C LEU A 24 29.29 16.98 9.52
N SER A 25 28.00 17.10 9.86
CA SER A 25 26.86 17.33 8.94
C SER A 25 26.64 16.28 7.85
N VAL A 26 25.96 15.17 8.20
CA VAL A 26 25.24 14.38 7.20
C VAL A 26 24.16 15.30 6.60
N PRO A 27 24.19 15.64 5.30
CA PRO A 27 23.03 16.27 4.66
C PRO A 27 21.89 15.28 4.80
N ALA A 28 20.83 15.64 5.53
CA ALA A 28 19.75 14.69 5.77
C ALA A 28 19.19 14.20 4.42
N ASP A 29 19.09 12.88 4.28
CA ASP A 29 18.64 12.29 3.03
C ASP A 29 17.17 12.66 2.82
N ASN A 30 16.86 13.30 1.69
CA ASN A 30 15.49 13.62 1.34
C ASN A 30 14.78 12.36 0.83
N LEU A 31 13.91 11.82 1.68
CA LEU A 31 13.17 10.61 1.37
C LEU A 31 11.92 10.93 0.55
N LEU A 32 11.71 10.14 -0.50
CA LEU A 32 10.50 10.22 -1.30
C LEU A 32 9.30 9.72 -0.50
N ILE A 33 8.19 10.45 -0.57
CA ILE A 33 6.93 10.09 0.05
C ILE A 33 6.30 8.89 -0.68
N ASP A 34 5.61 8.03 0.07
CA ASP A 34 5.01 6.76 -0.34
C ASP A 34 6.01 5.65 -0.71
N TYR A 35 7.29 5.85 -0.36
CA TYR A 35 8.34 4.83 -0.47
C TYR A 35 8.85 4.40 0.91
N GLN A 36 9.27 3.14 0.97
CA GLN A 36 10.00 2.58 2.10
C GLN A 36 11.48 2.45 1.75
N PHE A 37 12.33 2.99 2.61
CA PHE A 37 13.78 2.92 2.52
C PHE A 37 14.33 1.96 3.56
N THR A 38 15.38 1.21 3.21
CA THR A 38 16.09 0.32 4.12
C THR A 38 17.58 0.65 4.10
N PHE A 39 18.11 1.02 5.26
CA PHE A 39 19.52 1.31 5.50
C PHE A 39 20.13 0.13 6.25
N SER A 40 21.23 -0.42 5.74
CA SER A 40 21.88 -1.59 6.32
C SER A 40 23.36 -1.30 6.58
N LEU A 41 23.72 -1.22 7.86
CA LEU A 41 25.09 -1.09 8.34
C LEU A 41 25.53 -2.45 8.87
N LEU A 42 26.20 -3.22 8.01
CA LEU A 42 26.52 -4.63 8.25
C LEU A 42 27.99 -4.96 7.99
N GLN A 43 28.77 -4.04 7.41
CA GLN A 43 30.19 -4.27 7.14
C GLN A 43 31.02 -3.87 8.36
N GLU A 44 32.15 -4.53 8.63
CA GLU A 44 33.00 -4.20 9.79
C GLU A 44 33.45 -2.73 9.81
N ASP A 45 33.69 -2.15 8.62
CA ASP A 45 34.02 -0.73 8.45
C ASP A 45 32.91 0.23 8.95
N ASP A 46 31.66 -0.25 9.08
CA ASP A 46 30.50 0.56 9.45
C ASP A 46 30.38 0.77 10.98
N HIS A 47 31.23 0.14 11.80
CA HIS A 47 31.13 0.16 13.26
C HIS A 47 31.21 1.58 13.86
N HIS A 48 31.79 2.54 13.13
CA HIS A 48 31.91 3.93 13.60
C HIS A 48 30.62 4.74 13.47
N TYR A 49 29.63 4.27 12.70
CA TYR A 49 28.36 4.96 12.53
C TYR A 49 27.43 4.67 13.70
N THR A 50 26.99 5.73 14.38
CA THR A 50 26.09 5.66 15.54
C THR A 50 24.87 6.59 15.41
N ALA A 51 24.79 7.33 14.30
CA ALA A 51 23.69 8.24 13.99
C ALA A 51 23.43 8.31 12.48
N ILE A 52 22.18 8.58 12.11
CA ILE A 52 21.72 8.85 10.75
C ILE A 52 20.51 9.80 10.80
N ASN A 53 20.42 10.70 9.82
CA ASN A 53 19.39 11.73 9.76
C ASN A 53 18.62 11.62 8.44
N PHE A 54 17.31 11.72 8.52
CA PHE A 54 16.41 11.73 7.36
C PHE A 54 15.62 13.03 7.33
N MET A 55 15.23 13.46 6.13
CA MET A 55 14.26 14.53 5.98
C MET A 55 13.16 14.13 5.00
N ALA A 56 11.98 14.70 5.18
CA ALA A 56 10.88 14.59 4.22
C ALA A 56 10.10 15.90 4.16
N THR A 57 9.72 16.30 2.96
CA THR A 57 8.90 17.50 2.72
C THR A 57 7.57 17.04 2.13
N PRO A 58 6.45 17.13 2.88
CA PRO A 58 5.11 16.85 2.38
C PRO A 58 4.84 17.54 1.04
N GLU A 59 4.47 16.78 0.01
CA GLU A 59 4.08 17.33 -1.29
C GLU A 59 2.62 17.79 -1.29
N GLN A 60 1.77 17.10 -0.52
CA GLN A 60 0.32 17.34 -0.48
C GLN A 60 -0.07 18.08 0.80
N SER A 61 -0.39 19.37 0.67
CA SER A 61 -0.69 20.26 1.80
C SER A 61 -2.04 20.01 2.48
N ASN A 62 -2.91 19.21 1.87
CA ASN A 62 -4.23 18.86 2.38
C ASN A 62 -4.29 17.44 2.98
N LYS A 63 -3.14 16.79 3.16
CA LYS A 63 -3.04 15.42 3.68
C LYS A 63 -2.12 15.33 4.87
N ASN A 64 -2.44 14.43 5.78
CA ASN A 64 -1.56 14.09 6.88
C ASN A 64 -0.29 13.41 6.35
N LEU A 65 0.82 13.59 7.07
CA LEU A 65 2.05 12.87 6.82
C LEU A 65 2.14 11.72 7.82
N ASP A 66 1.99 10.50 7.35
CA ASP A 66 2.23 9.32 8.16
C ASP A 66 3.71 8.95 8.08
N MET A 67 4.29 8.59 9.21
CA MET A 67 5.68 8.13 9.29
C MET A 67 5.77 6.82 10.05
N SER A 68 6.64 5.94 9.58
CA SER A 68 7.03 4.73 10.28
C SER A 68 8.53 4.53 10.20
N ILE A 69 9.10 4.10 11.33
CA ILE A 69 10.49 3.68 11.43
C ILE A 69 10.57 2.40 12.26
N ASN A 70 11.42 1.46 11.83
CA ASN A 70 11.72 0.21 12.52
C ASN A 70 13.21 -0.08 12.34
N ALA A 71 13.87 -0.60 13.36
CA ALA A 71 15.23 -1.07 13.26
C ALA A 71 15.44 -2.43 13.95
N SER A 72 16.49 -3.14 13.51
CA SER A 72 16.85 -4.44 14.09
C SER A 72 17.37 -4.35 15.54
N ASN A 73 17.88 -3.18 15.95
CA ASN A 73 18.40 -2.89 17.28
C ASN A 73 17.76 -1.61 17.83
N ASN A 74 17.91 -1.39 19.13
CA ASN A 74 17.37 -0.20 19.79
C ASN A 74 18.14 1.06 19.33
N PHE A 75 17.40 2.16 19.19
CA PHE A 75 17.92 3.48 18.85
C PHE A 75 17.19 4.57 19.66
N ASN A 76 17.78 5.76 19.67
CA ASN A 76 17.14 6.99 20.11
C ASN A 76 16.59 7.72 18.89
N LEU A 77 15.39 8.27 19.04
CA LEU A 77 14.64 8.94 18.00
C LEU A 77 14.29 10.36 18.43
N ASN A 78 14.62 11.34 17.59
CA ASN A 78 14.14 12.70 17.73
C ASN A 78 13.51 13.13 16.40
N ILE A 79 12.31 13.71 16.45
CA ILE A 79 11.58 14.18 15.28
C ILE A 79 11.31 15.66 15.49
N THR A 80 11.77 16.47 14.56
CA THR A 80 11.55 17.91 14.54
C THR A 80 10.86 18.29 13.24
N TRP A 81 10.28 19.48 13.21
CA TRP A 81 9.79 20.08 11.99
C TRP A 81 10.22 21.55 11.92
N SER A 82 10.33 22.06 10.71
CA SER A 82 10.57 23.48 10.46
C SER A 82 9.72 23.98 9.30
N ILE A 83 9.56 25.30 9.24
CA ILE A 83 8.98 26.00 8.10
C ILE A 83 10.13 26.71 7.38
N GLY A 84 10.41 26.32 6.13
CA GLY A 84 11.42 26.97 5.30
C GLY A 84 10.93 28.30 4.73
N SER A 85 11.75 29.35 4.85
CA SER A 85 11.56 30.57 4.06
C SER A 85 12.07 30.33 2.64
N THR A 86 11.31 30.78 1.65
CA THR A 86 11.69 30.74 0.23
C THR A 86 13.04 31.47 0.07
N ALA A 87 14.08 30.74 -0.38
CA ALA A 87 15.46 31.19 -0.68
C ALA A 87 16.56 30.77 0.33
N GLY A 88 16.83 29.47 0.46
CA GLY A 88 18.17 28.93 0.77
C GLY A 88 18.82 29.31 2.12
N THR A 89 18.19 30.13 2.94
CA THR A 89 18.64 30.47 4.29
C THR A 89 17.93 29.55 5.28
N ILE A 90 18.70 28.65 5.88
CA ILE A 90 18.32 27.82 7.01
C ILE A 90 18.05 28.76 8.19
N SER A 91 16.81 29.23 8.32
CA SER A 91 16.39 30.13 9.40
C SER A 91 14.96 29.79 9.86
N GLY A 92 14.56 28.52 9.73
CA GLY A 92 13.43 27.99 10.48
C GLY A 92 13.96 27.44 11.80
N GLU A 93 13.44 27.93 12.93
CA GLU A 93 13.64 27.26 14.22
C GLU A 93 13.03 25.86 14.14
N GLU A 94 13.85 24.81 14.28
CA GLU A 94 13.35 23.44 14.35
C GLU A 94 12.61 23.23 15.66
N VAL A 95 11.35 22.86 15.57
CA VAL A 95 10.51 22.59 16.74
C VAL A 95 10.44 21.09 16.97
N PRO A 96 10.79 20.58 18.16
CA PRO A 96 10.70 19.16 18.47
C PRO A 96 9.23 18.73 18.64
N ILE A 97 8.89 17.57 18.06
CA ILE A 97 7.55 16.96 18.16
C ILE A 97 7.61 15.67 18.97
N VAL A 98 8.63 14.85 18.72
CA VAL A 98 8.77 13.53 19.32
C VAL A 98 10.20 13.35 19.78
N SER A 99 10.37 12.87 21.01
CA SER A 99 11.64 12.40 21.53
C SER A 99 11.42 11.08 22.24
N LYS A 100 12.12 10.04 21.79
CA LYS A 100 12.08 8.70 22.38
C LYS A 100 13.49 8.14 22.47
N THR A 101 13.74 7.32 23.49
CA THR A 101 15.03 6.72 23.73
C THR A 101 14.90 5.21 23.83
N ASN A 102 15.88 4.48 23.31
CA ASN A 102 15.98 3.03 23.42
C ASN A 102 14.73 2.28 22.89
N ILE A 103 14.27 2.65 21.69
CA ILE A 103 13.13 2.03 21.01
C ILE A 103 13.59 1.24 19.77
N GLN A 104 12.80 0.27 19.32
CA GLN A 104 13.05 -0.45 18.07
C GLN A 104 12.13 -0.02 16.93
N GLU A 105 10.97 0.54 17.26
CA GLU A 105 10.02 0.99 16.27
C GLU A 105 9.23 2.21 16.75
N HIS A 106 8.81 3.02 15.80
CA HIS A 106 7.85 4.08 16.04
C HIS A 106 7.01 4.32 14.78
N ARG A 107 5.72 4.54 14.99
CA ARG A 107 4.79 5.03 13.97
C ARG A 107 4.05 6.24 14.52
N ASP A 108 3.85 7.24 13.69
CA ASP A 108 3.07 8.43 14.03
C ASP A 108 2.39 9.03 12.79
N SER A 109 1.36 9.84 13.01
CA SER A 109 0.63 10.55 11.96
C SER A 109 0.59 12.04 12.28
N PHE A 110 1.23 12.85 11.43
CA PHE A 110 1.30 14.30 11.59
C PHE A 110 0.19 14.97 10.79
N SER A 111 -0.78 15.55 11.47
CA SER A 111 -1.97 16.10 10.82
C SER A 111 -1.73 17.45 10.14
N CYS A 112 -2.24 17.60 8.92
CA CYS A 112 -2.06 18.82 8.13
C CYS A 112 -2.69 20.08 8.77
N GLU A 113 -3.72 19.90 9.60
CA GLU A 113 -4.39 20.97 10.35
C GLU A 113 -3.56 21.41 11.55
N LYS A 114 -2.99 20.46 12.31
CA LYS A 114 -2.18 20.76 13.50
C LYS A 114 -0.87 21.46 13.12
N PHE A 115 -0.27 21.06 12.01
CA PHE A 115 1.00 21.59 11.52
C PHE A 115 0.82 22.64 10.40
N ASN A 116 -0.42 23.04 10.10
CA ASN A 116 -0.77 24.08 9.12
C ASN A 116 -0.09 23.92 7.74
N PHE A 117 -0.10 22.71 7.18
CA PHE A 117 0.50 22.44 5.87
C PHE A 117 -0.08 23.31 4.74
N ARG A 118 -1.37 23.69 4.85
CA ARG A 118 -2.04 24.56 3.87
C ARG A 118 -1.46 25.97 3.81
N VAL A 119 -0.93 26.48 4.92
CA VAL A 119 -0.44 27.86 5.03
C VAL A 119 1.04 27.94 4.65
N ASN A 120 1.80 26.87 4.91
CA ASN A 120 3.24 26.83 4.69
C ASN A 120 3.60 25.64 3.79
N SER A 121 3.77 25.87 2.49
CA SER A 121 4.13 24.83 1.52
C SER A 121 5.56 24.28 1.69
N ASN A 122 6.40 24.95 2.49
CA ASN A 122 7.81 24.61 2.68
C ASN A 122 8.05 23.97 4.05
N ILE A 123 7.17 23.10 4.51
CA ILE A 123 7.38 22.39 5.78
C ILE A 123 8.30 21.20 5.54
N THR A 124 9.33 21.08 6.36
CA THR A 124 10.25 19.93 6.33
C THR A 124 10.24 19.25 7.69
N PHE A 125 10.07 17.93 7.68
CA PHE A 125 10.22 17.07 8.84
C PHE A 125 11.63 16.49 8.84
N TYR A 126 12.27 16.51 10.01
CA TYR A 126 13.58 15.88 10.22
C TYR A 126 13.43 14.75 11.23
N VAL A 127 14.11 13.65 10.94
CA VAL A 127 14.12 12.44 11.77
C VAL A 127 15.56 12.09 12.08
N TYR A 128 15.93 12.26 13.33
CA TYR A 128 17.25 11.95 13.86
C TYR A 128 17.21 10.60 14.55
N VAL A 129 18.02 9.68 14.07
CA VAL A 129 18.19 8.36 14.64
C VAL A 129 19.61 8.27 15.17
N SER A 130 19.78 7.96 16.45
CA SER A 130 21.08 8.00 17.11
C SER A 130 21.23 6.90 18.16
N ASN A 131 22.45 6.75 18.69
CA ASN A 131 22.76 5.81 19.76
C ASN A 131 22.37 4.36 19.42
N PHE A 132 22.51 4.00 18.14
CA PHE A 132 22.45 2.61 17.71
C PHE A 132 23.86 2.03 17.63
N SER A 133 23.95 0.71 17.74
CA SER A 133 25.18 -0.04 17.54
C SER A 133 25.10 -0.88 16.28
N TRP A 134 26.20 -0.92 15.54
CA TRP A 134 26.43 -1.91 14.50
C TRP A 134 26.41 -3.34 15.09
N PRO A 135 25.93 -4.35 14.34
CA PRO A 135 25.27 -4.28 13.04
C PRO A 135 23.81 -3.86 13.17
N ILE A 136 23.31 -3.01 12.26
CA ILE A 136 21.92 -2.54 12.29
C ILE A 136 21.29 -2.43 10.90
N LYS A 137 20.00 -2.75 10.82
CA LYS A 137 19.13 -2.42 9.69
C LYS A 137 18.04 -1.47 10.15
N ILE A 138 17.88 -0.33 9.48
CA ILE A 138 16.87 0.69 9.77
C ILE A 138 15.96 0.80 8.54
N GLN A 139 14.66 0.65 8.75
CA GLN A 139 13.63 0.82 7.76
C GLN A 139 12.82 2.06 8.10
N ILE A 140 12.65 2.98 7.17
CA ILE A 140 11.87 4.20 7.35
C ILE A 140 10.99 4.44 6.13
N ALA A 141 9.77 4.89 6.37
CA ALA A 141 8.83 5.25 5.33
C ALA A 141 8.02 6.48 5.74
N PHE A 142 7.75 7.32 4.76
CA PHE A 142 6.81 8.43 4.85
C PHE A 142 5.68 8.16 3.87
N SER A 143 4.44 8.49 4.22
CA SER A 143 3.31 8.36 3.29
C SER A 143 2.30 9.49 3.45
N GLN A 144 1.67 9.86 2.35
CA GLN A 144 0.52 10.77 2.30
C GLN A 144 -0.67 10.09 1.63
N HIS A 145 -0.88 8.82 2.00
CA HIS A 145 -1.92 8.00 1.39
C HIS A 145 -3.32 8.41 1.86
N ASN A 146 -4.27 8.41 0.92
CA ASN A 146 -5.68 8.61 1.24
C ASN A 146 -6.30 7.27 1.63
N SER A 147 -6.26 6.92 2.92
CA SER A 147 -6.94 5.72 3.44
C SER A 147 -8.44 5.66 3.06
N ILE A 148 -9.10 6.82 2.91
CA ILE A 148 -10.51 6.91 2.52
C ILE A 148 -10.72 6.59 1.03
N MET A 149 -9.85 7.07 0.14
CA MET A 149 -9.98 6.77 -1.30
C MET A 149 -9.72 5.30 -1.58
N ASP A 150 -8.76 4.70 -0.88
CA ASP A 150 -8.44 3.28 -0.98
C ASP A 150 -9.57 2.40 -0.44
N LEU A 151 -10.20 2.78 0.68
CA LEU A 151 -11.34 2.07 1.24
C LEU A 151 -12.59 2.14 0.34
N VAL A 152 -12.91 3.33 -0.18
CA VAL A 152 -14.05 3.50 -1.10
C VAL A 152 -13.81 2.74 -2.40
N GLN A 153 -12.60 2.80 -2.94
CA GLN A 153 -12.24 2.06 -4.15
C GLN A 153 -12.26 0.54 -3.93
N PHE A 154 -11.77 0.08 -2.77
CA PHE A 154 -11.87 -1.33 -2.37
C PHE A 154 -13.33 -1.80 -2.34
N PHE A 155 -14.23 -1.03 -1.71
CA PHE A 155 -15.66 -1.36 -1.69
C PHE A 155 -16.28 -1.35 -3.07
N VAL A 156 -16.03 -0.31 -3.89
CA VAL A 156 -16.58 -0.20 -5.25
C VAL A 156 -16.12 -1.37 -6.12
N THR A 157 -14.84 -1.73 -6.09
CA THR A 157 -14.30 -2.85 -6.87
C THR A 157 -14.84 -4.20 -6.37
N PHE A 158 -14.88 -4.41 -5.06
CA PHE A 158 -15.38 -5.65 -4.46
C PHE A 158 -16.87 -5.88 -4.78
N PHE A 159 -17.71 -4.87 -4.56
CA PHE A 159 -19.14 -4.96 -4.86
C PHE A 159 -19.42 -5.06 -6.36
N SER A 160 -18.68 -4.33 -7.21
CA SER A 160 -18.82 -4.43 -8.67
C SER A 160 -18.50 -5.83 -9.18
N CYS A 161 -17.41 -6.43 -8.68
CA CYS A 161 -17.03 -7.80 -9.05
C CYS A 161 -18.08 -8.81 -8.56
N PHE A 162 -18.52 -8.69 -7.30
CA PHE A 162 -19.54 -9.57 -6.73
C PHE A 162 -20.87 -9.50 -7.50
N LEU A 163 -21.34 -8.29 -7.84
CA LEU A 163 -22.56 -8.11 -8.63
C LEU A 163 -22.42 -8.68 -10.04
N SER A 164 -21.23 -8.58 -10.64
CA SER A 164 -20.95 -9.19 -11.95
C SER A 164 -21.04 -10.71 -11.89
N LEU A 165 -20.47 -11.34 -10.86
CA LEU A 165 -20.57 -12.78 -10.64
C LEU A 165 -22.02 -13.23 -10.38
N LEU A 166 -22.77 -12.46 -9.58
CA LEU A 166 -24.18 -12.73 -9.30
C LEU A 166 -25.03 -12.62 -10.56
N LEU A 167 -24.74 -11.65 -11.43
CA LEU A 167 -25.41 -11.49 -12.73
C LEU A 167 -25.12 -12.69 -13.64
N VAL A 168 -23.86 -13.12 -13.74
CA VAL A 168 -23.50 -14.33 -14.51
C VAL A 168 -24.22 -15.56 -13.97
N ALA A 169 -24.25 -15.74 -12.64
CA ALA A 169 -24.98 -16.84 -12.02
C ALA A 169 -26.49 -16.78 -12.33
N ALA A 170 -27.09 -15.59 -12.27
CA ALA A 170 -28.50 -15.39 -12.62
C ALA A 170 -28.78 -15.64 -14.11
N VAL A 171 -27.89 -15.22 -15.01
CA VAL A 171 -28.00 -15.47 -16.45
C VAL A 171 -27.87 -16.97 -16.73
N VAL A 172 -26.85 -17.64 -16.18
CA VAL A 172 -26.67 -19.09 -16.31
C VAL A 172 -27.88 -19.83 -15.75
N TRP A 173 -28.40 -19.40 -14.59
CA TRP A 173 -29.61 -19.95 -14.01
C TRP A 173 -30.82 -19.78 -14.93
N LYS A 174 -31.00 -18.59 -15.51
CA LYS A 174 -32.09 -18.29 -16.44
C LYS A 174 -31.96 -19.08 -17.75
N VAL A 175 -30.77 -19.20 -18.31
CA VAL A 175 -30.52 -20.04 -19.51
C VAL A 175 -30.82 -21.50 -19.20
N LYS A 176 -30.37 -22.01 -18.05
CA LYS A 176 -30.67 -23.37 -17.60
C LYS A 176 -32.17 -23.59 -17.39
N GLN A 177 -32.88 -22.63 -16.79
CA GLN A 177 -34.34 -22.64 -16.66
C GLN A 177 -35.02 -22.69 -18.03
N THR A 178 -34.57 -21.89 -19.00
CA THR A 178 -35.11 -21.89 -20.38
C THR A 178 -34.81 -23.20 -21.10
N CYS A 179 -33.60 -23.77 -20.98
CA CYS A 179 -33.25 -25.07 -21.55
C CYS A 179 -34.03 -26.23 -20.90
N TRP A 180 -34.24 -26.20 -19.59
CA TRP A 180 -35.08 -27.16 -18.88
C TRP A 180 -36.56 -27.06 -19.28
N ALA A 181 -37.05 -25.85 -19.54
CA ALA A 181 -38.40 -25.65 -20.08
C ALA A 181 -38.51 -26.13 -21.54
N SER A 182 -37.49 -25.89 -22.36
CA SER A 182 -37.44 -26.34 -23.76
C SER A 182 -37.38 -27.87 -23.86
N ARG A 183 -36.52 -28.52 -23.07
CA ARG A 183 -36.41 -29.98 -23.02
C ARG A 183 -37.71 -30.62 -22.55
N ARG A 184 -38.46 -29.98 -21.65
CA ARG A 184 -39.81 -30.45 -21.26
C ARG A 184 -40.84 -30.41 -22.40
N ARG A 185 -40.65 -29.62 -23.46
CA ARG A 185 -41.53 -29.62 -24.64
C ARG A 185 -41.18 -30.71 -25.64
N GLU A 186 -39.91 -31.13 -25.71
CA GLU A 186 -39.47 -32.22 -26.60
C GLU A 186 -39.95 -33.60 -26.12
N VAL A 187 -39.94 -33.86 -24.81
CA VAL A 187 -40.45 -35.15 -24.27
C VAL A 187 -41.99 -35.26 -24.40
N GLY A 188 -42.71 -34.15 -24.56
CA GLY A 188 -44.14 -34.14 -24.82
C GLY A 188 -44.50 -34.55 -26.26
N HIS A 189 -43.71 -34.15 -27.24
CA HIS A 189 -43.95 -34.49 -28.65
C HIS A 189 -43.59 -35.95 -29.00
N ILE A 190 -42.56 -36.52 -28.36
CA ILE A 190 -42.17 -37.92 -28.59
C ILE A 190 -43.20 -38.87 -27.96
N SER A 191 -43.79 -38.50 -26.82
CA SER A 191 -44.85 -39.30 -26.17
C SER A 191 -46.15 -39.31 -27.00
N SER A 192 -46.54 -38.17 -27.58
CA SER A 192 -47.69 -38.13 -28.50
C SER A 192 -47.43 -38.87 -29.83
N ALA A 193 -46.20 -38.87 -30.35
CA ALA A 193 -45.87 -39.62 -31.56
C ALA A 193 -45.90 -41.15 -31.34
N VAL A 194 -45.43 -41.66 -30.19
CA VAL A 194 -45.49 -43.09 -29.87
C VAL A 194 -46.93 -43.58 -29.67
N VAL A 195 -47.82 -42.75 -29.12
CA VAL A 195 -49.23 -43.10 -28.93
C VAL A 195 -50.00 -43.19 -30.25
N ILE A 196 -49.61 -42.45 -31.30
CA ILE A 196 -50.29 -42.49 -32.61
C ILE A 196 -49.91 -43.75 -33.42
N PHE A 197 -48.70 -44.31 -33.26
CA PHE A 197 -48.27 -45.51 -34.01
C PHE A 197 -48.58 -46.85 -33.33
N GLY A 198 -49.02 -46.86 -32.06
CA GLY A 198 -49.24 -48.09 -31.28
C GLY A 198 -50.65 -48.69 -31.34
N ASN A 199 -51.62 -48.07 -32.04
CA ASN A 199 -53.03 -48.47 -31.94
C ASN A 199 -53.72 -48.67 -33.30
N HIS A 200 -53.18 -49.56 -34.13
CA HIS A 200 -53.94 -50.14 -35.25
C HIS A 200 -53.54 -51.60 -35.45
N GLY A 201 -54.28 -52.51 -34.82
CA GLY A 201 -54.04 -53.95 -34.96
C GLY A 201 -54.96 -54.85 -34.13
N GLY A 202 -56.23 -54.48 -33.97
CA GLY A 202 -57.26 -55.38 -33.45
C GLY A 202 -58.31 -55.67 -34.53
N VAL A 203 -58.39 -56.92 -34.99
CA VAL A 203 -59.47 -57.44 -35.85
C VAL A 203 -59.89 -58.82 -35.29
N PRO A 204 -61.18 -59.17 -35.33
CA PRO A 204 -61.90 -59.72 -34.18
C PRO A 204 -62.22 -61.22 -34.33
N GLY A 205 -62.92 -61.72 -33.31
CA GLY A 205 -63.18 -63.12 -33.04
C GLY A 205 -63.94 -63.91 -34.10
N ARG A 206 -63.87 -65.22 -33.91
CA ARG A 206 -64.89 -66.19 -34.26
C ARG A 206 -64.89 -67.30 -33.22
#